data_AF-A0A328C832-F1
#
_entry.id   AF-A0A328C832-F1
#
_cell.length_a   1.000
_cell.length_b   1.000
_cell.length_c   1.000
_cell.angle_alpha   90.00
_cell.angle_beta   90.00
_cell.angle_gamma   90.00
#
_symmetry.space_group_name_H-M   'P 1'
#
loop_
_entity.id
_entity.type
_entity.pdbx_description
1 polymer ?
#
loop_
_entity_poly.entity_id
_entity_poly.type
_entity_poly.pdbx_seq_one_letter_code
_entity_poly.pdbx_strand_id
1 'polypeptide(L)'
;MNAYPRVWPLLPLSLALLIACGESEPTLVSYEDEGEVCLNRSLQADDAPLQEGAPLSVRVELPVCLSSSCTSAPVTSCELSLEDHTITLSSHASYLDTSQPLGSCTADCGLLFAECELPALAAGQYTLIHGEHTYTFAIPSEPVGCLEPTAD
;
A
#
# COMPACT_ATOMS: atom_id res chain seq x y z
N MET A 1 30.22 -70.73 -40.95
CA MET A 1 28.80 -70.59 -40.54
C MET A 1 28.79 -70.26 -39.07
N ASN A 2 28.33 -69.06 -38.71
CA ASN A 2 27.76 -68.71 -37.41
C ASN A 2 27.14 -67.32 -37.58
N ALA A 3 25.80 -67.30 -37.60
CA ALA A 3 24.97 -66.12 -37.78
C ALA A 3 24.56 -65.59 -36.41
N TYR A 4 24.76 -64.28 -36.17
CA TYR A 4 24.19 -63.58 -35.02
C TYR A 4 23.14 -62.58 -35.54
N PRO A 5 21.88 -62.63 -35.05
CA PRO A 5 20.88 -61.65 -35.43
C PRO A 5 21.08 -60.35 -34.64
N ARG A 6 21.05 -59.23 -35.38
CA ARG A 6 20.91 -57.86 -34.87
C ARG A 6 19.54 -57.71 -34.22
N VAL A 7 19.49 -57.44 -32.91
CA VAL A 7 18.27 -56.99 -32.24
C VAL A 7 18.48 -55.53 -31.86
N TRP A 8 17.74 -54.67 -32.55
CA TRP A 8 17.73 -53.22 -32.41
C TRP A 8 16.57 -52.86 -31.49
N PRO A 9 16.79 -52.34 -30.26
CA PRO A 9 15.68 -51.89 -29.46
C PRO A 9 15.26 -50.49 -29.94
N LEU A 10 14.02 -50.40 -30.42
CA LEU A 10 13.30 -49.15 -30.64
C LEU A 10 13.08 -48.49 -29.26
N LEU A 11 13.70 -47.33 -29.04
CA LEU A 11 13.36 -46.46 -27.91
C LEU A 11 11.99 -45.82 -28.18
N PRO A 12 10.96 -46.02 -27.32
CA PRO A 12 9.78 -45.18 -27.35
C PRO A 12 10.15 -43.82 -26.78
N LEU A 13 10.20 -42.80 -27.63
CA LEU A 13 10.33 -41.40 -27.24
C LEU A 13 8.99 -40.95 -26.63
N SER A 14 8.81 -41.23 -25.34
CA SER A 14 7.66 -40.80 -24.55
C SER A 14 7.73 -39.29 -24.32
N LEU A 15 7.23 -38.50 -25.27
CA LEU A 15 7.06 -37.06 -25.14
C LEU A 15 5.89 -36.78 -24.19
N ALA A 16 6.16 -36.79 -22.89
CA ALA A 16 5.21 -36.34 -21.89
C ALA A 16 5.04 -34.82 -22.04
N LEU A 17 3.96 -34.39 -22.69
CA LEU A 17 3.50 -33.01 -22.62
C LEU A 17 3.12 -32.71 -21.16
N LEU A 18 4.04 -32.10 -20.43
CA LEU A 18 3.70 -31.36 -19.21
C LEU A 18 2.91 -30.14 -19.65
N ILE A 19 1.59 -30.27 -19.72
CA ILE A 19 0.67 -29.14 -19.71
C ILE A 19 0.84 -28.52 -18.32
N ALA A 20 1.76 -27.58 -18.19
CA ALA A 20 1.87 -26.75 -17.00
C ALA A 20 0.60 -25.91 -16.92
N CYS A 21 -0.33 -26.31 -16.05
CA CYS A 21 -1.37 -25.41 -15.59
C CYS A 21 -0.68 -24.23 -14.91
N GLY A 22 -0.59 -23.11 -15.61
CA GLY A 22 -0.01 -21.87 -15.10
C GLY A 22 -0.97 -21.22 -14.12
N GLU A 23 -0.96 -21.66 -12.86
CA GLU A 23 -1.52 -20.85 -11.78
C GLU A 23 -0.64 -19.60 -11.67
N SER A 24 -1.25 -18.42 -11.84
CA SER A 24 -0.53 -17.16 -11.67
C SER A 24 -0.25 -16.98 -10.18
N GLU A 25 1.03 -16.93 -9.81
CA GLU A 25 1.42 -16.67 -8.42
C GLU A 25 1.03 -15.24 -8.03
N PRO A 26 0.55 -15.01 -6.80
CA PRO A 26 0.26 -13.66 -6.32
C PRO A 26 1.49 -12.76 -6.40
N THR A 27 1.29 -11.52 -6.84
CA THR A 27 2.36 -10.52 -6.91
C THR A 27 2.31 -9.63 -5.67
N LEU A 28 3.43 -9.48 -4.97
CA LEU A 28 3.55 -8.51 -3.87
C LEU A 28 3.66 -7.10 -4.44
N VAL A 29 2.74 -6.22 -4.03
CA VAL A 29 2.78 -4.78 -4.29
C VAL A 29 3.08 -4.08 -2.97
N SER A 30 4.02 -3.12 -2.98
CA SER A 30 4.45 -2.38 -1.80
C SER A 30 4.58 -0.89 -2.10
N TYR A 31 4.31 -0.07 -1.08
CA TYR A 31 4.42 1.39 -1.07
C TYR A 31 5.23 1.79 0.16
N GLU A 32 6.25 2.61 -0.05
CA GLU A 32 7.12 3.14 1.02
C GLU A 32 7.07 4.66 0.96
N ASP A 33 6.56 5.29 2.01
CA ASP A 33 6.40 6.75 2.11
C ASP A 33 5.65 7.38 0.91
N GLU A 34 4.67 6.66 0.37
CA GLU A 34 3.81 7.11 -0.72
C GLU A 34 2.35 7.29 -0.25
N GLY A 35 1.62 8.21 -0.88
CA GLY A 35 0.19 8.44 -0.62
C GLY A 35 -0.13 9.89 -0.25
N GLU A 36 -1.41 10.15 0.00
CA GLU A 36 -1.91 11.45 0.45
C GLU A 36 -1.94 11.48 1.99
N VAL A 37 -1.36 12.52 2.59
CA VAL A 37 -1.34 12.69 4.05
C VAL A 37 -2.56 13.49 4.49
N CYS A 38 -3.42 12.90 5.32
CA CYS A 38 -4.65 13.51 5.80
C CYS A 38 -4.65 13.63 7.32
N LEU A 39 -5.11 14.77 7.83
CA LEU A 39 -5.13 15.07 9.27
C LEU A 39 -6.57 15.07 9.79
N ASN A 40 -6.81 14.37 10.91
CA ASN A 40 -8.13 14.26 11.55
C ASN A 40 -9.26 13.80 10.61
N ARG A 41 -8.92 12.98 9.61
CA ARG A 41 -9.86 12.42 8.65
C ARG A 41 -10.46 11.12 9.17
N SER A 42 -11.78 11.04 9.17
CA SER A 42 -12.56 9.87 9.58
C SER A 42 -13.27 9.26 8.36
N LEU A 43 -13.45 7.93 8.33
CA LEU A 43 -14.22 7.27 7.28
C LEU A 43 -15.72 7.59 7.32
N GLN A 44 -16.21 8.16 8.42
CA GLN A 44 -17.64 8.29 8.72
C GLN A 44 -18.10 9.73 8.94
N ALA A 45 -17.18 10.70 9.02
CA ALA A 45 -17.49 12.08 9.37
C ALA A 45 -16.67 13.04 8.52
N ASP A 46 -17.22 14.24 8.33
CA ASP A 46 -16.50 15.37 7.74
C ASP A 46 -15.20 15.62 8.52
N ASP A 47 -14.16 16.06 7.81
CA ASP A 47 -12.85 16.36 8.38
C ASP A 47 -13.02 17.24 9.64
N ALA A 48 -12.38 16.87 10.75
CA ALA A 48 -12.49 17.63 11.99
C ALA A 48 -11.43 18.73 12.05
N PRO A 49 -11.74 19.90 12.65
CA PRO A 49 -10.77 20.99 12.77
C PRO A 49 -9.58 20.55 13.63
N LEU A 50 -8.42 21.14 13.36
CA LEU A 50 -7.24 20.93 14.18
C LEU A 50 -7.33 21.83 15.41
N GLN A 51 -7.22 21.23 16.59
CA GLN A 51 -7.40 21.93 17.85
C GLN A 51 -6.12 21.84 18.69
N GLU A 52 -5.78 22.95 19.36
CA GLU A 52 -4.68 22.95 20.33
C GLU A 52 -4.99 21.99 21.48
N GLY A 53 -3.97 21.22 21.90
CA GLY A 53 -4.09 20.33 23.04
C GLY A 53 -4.87 19.04 22.78
N ALA A 54 -5.35 18.82 21.55
CA ALA A 54 -6.01 17.57 21.15
C ALA A 54 -5.02 16.67 20.38
N PRO A 55 -5.04 15.33 20.60
CA PRO A 55 -4.35 14.38 19.73
C PRO A 55 -4.83 14.53 18.28
N LEU A 56 -3.93 14.22 17.34
CA LEU A 56 -4.18 14.36 15.92
C LEU A 56 -4.04 12.99 15.24
N SER A 57 -5.12 12.51 14.60
CA SER A 57 -5.02 11.33 13.73
C SER A 57 -4.35 11.74 12.42
N VAL A 58 -3.32 10.98 12.03
CA VAL A 58 -2.62 11.12 10.77
C VAL A 58 -2.86 9.86 9.96
N ARG A 59 -3.36 10.04 8.74
CA ARG A 59 -3.63 8.95 7.81
C ARG A 59 -2.85 9.16 6.52
N VAL A 60 -2.27 8.10 6.00
CA VAL A 60 -1.69 8.06 4.65
C VAL A 60 -2.63 7.24 3.77
N GLU A 61 -3.38 7.90 2.89
CA GLU A 61 -4.28 7.26 1.93
C GLU A 61 -3.50 6.91 0.65
N LEU A 62 -3.44 5.62 0.31
CA LEU A 62 -2.73 5.18 -0.89
C LEU A 62 -3.58 5.37 -2.15
N PRO A 63 -2.96 5.65 -3.32
CA PRO A 63 -3.65 5.85 -4.58
C PRO A 63 -4.07 4.50 -5.22
N VAL A 64 -4.69 3.61 -4.45
CA VAL A 64 -5.09 2.26 -4.88
C VAL A 64 -6.52 1.93 -4.49
N CYS A 65 -7.20 1.21 -5.38
CA CYS A 65 -8.58 0.75 -5.23
C CYS A 65 -8.56 -0.78 -5.17
N LEU A 66 -8.58 -1.35 -3.97
CA LEU A 66 -8.43 -2.80 -3.77
C LEU A 66 -9.75 -3.53 -3.99
N SER A 67 -9.72 -4.59 -4.77
CA SER A 67 -10.87 -5.48 -4.93
C SER A 67 -10.75 -6.64 -3.95
N SER A 68 -11.74 -6.88 -3.10
CA SER A 68 -11.69 -8.00 -2.14
C SER A 68 -11.57 -9.37 -2.82
N SER A 69 -12.00 -9.50 -4.08
CA SER A 69 -11.85 -10.75 -4.84
C SER A 69 -10.48 -10.97 -5.49
N CYS A 70 -9.60 -9.96 -5.49
CA CYS A 70 -8.30 -9.98 -6.18
C CYS A 70 -7.15 -9.45 -5.32
N THR A 71 -7.42 -9.18 -4.05
CA THR A 71 -6.44 -8.66 -3.11
C THR A 71 -6.46 -9.50 -1.85
N SER A 72 -5.28 -9.83 -1.35
CA SER A 72 -5.14 -10.54 -0.08
C SER A 72 -3.96 -10.01 0.73
N ALA A 73 -3.95 -10.36 2.03
CA ALA A 73 -2.89 -10.02 2.97
C ALA A 73 -2.47 -8.53 2.96
N PRO A 74 -3.41 -7.57 3.09
CA PRO A 74 -3.03 -6.17 3.25
C PRO A 74 -2.26 -5.99 4.56
N VAL A 75 -1.16 -5.26 4.50
CA VAL A 75 -0.33 -4.87 5.65
C VAL A 75 -0.11 -3.37 5.57
N THR A 76 -0.25 -2.67 6.68
CA THR A 76 0.06 -1.24 6.77
C THR A 76 0.77 -0.95 8.09
N SER A 77 1.67 0.03 8.07
CA SER A 77 2.28 0.59 9.26
C SER A 77 2.52 2.09 9.07
N CYS A 78 2.38 2.85 10.15
CA CYS A 78 2.76 4.26 10.20
C CYS A 78 3.59 4.52 11.46
N GLU A 79 4.64 5.32 11.33
CA GLU A 79 5.46 5.82 12.42
C GLU A 79 5.60 7.34 12.32
N LEU A 80 5.62 8.01 13.46
CA LEU A 80 5.74 9.45 13.57
C LEU A 80 6.83 9.81 14.58
N SER A 81 7.60 10.84 14.26
CA SER A 81 8.50 11.51 15.19
C SER A 81 8.28 13.01 15.14
N LEU A 82 8.34 13.66 16.30
CA LEU A 82 8.18 15.11 16.44
C LEU A 82 9.43 15.69 17.08
N GLU A 83 10.09 16.59 16.36
CA GLU A 83 11.22 17.37 16.84
C GLU A 83 10.90 18.85 16.66
N ASP A 84 10.70 19.56 17.77
CA ASP A 84 10.19 20.92 17.82
C ASP A 84 8.84 21.09 17.09
N HIS A 85 8.87 21.63 15.87
CA HIS A 85 7.71 21.84 15.00
C HIS A 85 7.82 21.05 13.70
N THR A 86 8.78 20.12 13.62
CA THR A 86 8.99 19.25 12.46
C THR A 86 8.53 17.84 12.81
N ILE A 87 7.56 17.35 12.05
CA ILE A 87 7.02 16.00 12.13
C ILE A 87 7.64 15.21 10.98
N THR A 88 8.30 14.10 11.29
CA THR A 88 8.69 13.12 10.27
C THR A 88 7.73 11.95 10.33
N LEU A 89 7.07 11.68 9.21
CA LEU A 89 6.11 10.61 9.02
C LEU A 89 6.74 9.55 8.11
N SER A 90 6.76 8.32 8.59
CA SER A 90 7.11 7.15 7.79
C SER A 90 5.92 6.23 7.66
N SER A 91 5.67 5.70 6.46
CA SER A 91 4.56 4.80 6.20
C SER A 91 4.98 3.66 5.29
N HIS A 92 4.49 2.47 5.60
CA HIS A 92 4.61 1.32 4.72
C HIS A 92 3.23 0.74 4.48
N ALA A 93 2.99 0.27 3.26
CA ALA A 93 1.84 -0.56 2.96
C ALA A 93 2.16 -1.59 1.89
N SER A 94 1.54 -2.76 2.00
CA SER A 94 1.66 -3.81 0.99
C SER A 94 0.42 -4.69 0.91
N TYR A 95 0.27 -5.37 -0.22
CA TYR A 95 -0.76 -6.38 -0.44
C TYR A 95 -0.31 -7.39 -1.49
N LEU A 96 -0.98 -8.54 -1.52
CA LEU A 96 -0.82 -9.53 -2.59
C LEU A 96 -1.92 -9.33 -3.64
N ASP A 97 -1.52 -8.98 -4.86
CA ASP A 97 -2.37 -8.98 -6.04
C ASP A 97 -2.56 -10.42 -6.54
N THR A 98 -3.79 -10.91 -6.47
CA THR A 98 -4.18 -12.25 -6.93
C THR A 98 -5.00 -12.21 -8.21
N SER A 99 -5.02 -11.06 -8.91
CA SER A 99 -5.69 -10.94 -10.19
C SER A 99 -5.06 -11.85 -11.25
N GLN A 100 -5.92 -12.39 -12.12
CA GLN A 100 -5.50 -13.25 -13.23
C GLN A 100 -5.68 -12.50 -14.55
N PRO A 101 -4.83 -12.73 -15.57
CA PRO A 101 -4.89 -12.01 -16.85
C PRO A 101 -6.25 -12.05 -17.57
N LEU A 102 -7.10 -13.04 -17.27
CA LEU A 102 -8.45 -13.20 -17.82
C LEU A 102 -9.53 -13.28 -16.72
N GLY A 103 -9.15 -13.04 -15.46
CA GLY A 103 -10.06 -13.03 -14.32
C GLY A 103 -10.75 -11.67 -14.19
N SER A 104 -11.96 -11.67 -13.62
CA SER A 104 -12.66 -10.45 -13.25
C SER A 104 -12.56 -10.22 -11.74
N CYS A 105 -12.22 -9.00 -11.36
CA CYS A 105 -12.25 -8.54 -9.98
C CYS A 105 -13.59 -7.86 -9.66
N THR A 106 -14.04 -7.91 -8.41
CA THR A 106 -15.18 -7.13 -7.95
C THR A 106 -14.84 -5.63 -7.92
N ALA A 107 -15.84 -4.78 -8.06
CA ALA A 107 -15.66 -3.32 -8.09
C ALA A 107 -15.94 -2.68 -6.71
N ASP A 108 -15.43 -3.29 -5.65
CA ASP A 108 -15.71 -2.92 -4.25
C ASP A 108 -14.72 -1.91 -3.66
N CYS A 109 -13.70 -1.51 -4.41
CA CYS A 109 -12.82 -0.36 -4.18
C CYS A 109 -12.47 -0.09 -2.71
N GLY A 110 -11.94 -1.10 -2.03
CA GLY A 110 -11.42 -0.97 -0.68
C GLY A 110 -10.22 -0.02 -0.66
N LEU A 111 -10.27 0.96 0.24
CA LEU A 111 -9.17 1.87 0.50
C LEU A 111 -8.12 1.17 1.36
N LEU A 112 -6.84 1.37 1.02
CA LEU A 112 -5.71 0.97 1.85
C LEU A 112 -5.08 2.23 2.43
N PHE A 113 -4.96 2.29 3.75
CA PHE A 113 -4.34 3.42 4.43
C PHE A 113 -3.53 2.97 5.65
N ALA A 114 -2.45 3.69 5.91
CA ALA A 114 -1.72 3.60 7.17
C ALA A 114 -2.24 4.70 8.11
N GLU A 115 -2.40 4.40 9.40
CA GLU A 115 -2.92 5.36 10.38
C GLU A 115 -2.08 5.32 11.66
N CYS A 116 -1.88 6.50 12.22
CA CYS A 116 -1.07 6.74 13.41
C CYS A 116 -1.59 7.99 14.13
N GLU A 117 -1.22 8.15 15.39
CA GLU A 117 -1.69 9.26 16.22
C GLU A 117 -0.49 10.11 16.64
N LEU A 118 -0.56 11.41 16.35
CA LEU A 118 0.30 12.41 16.95
C LEU A 118 -0.24 12.79 18.33
N PRO A 119 0.64 12.98 19.33
CA PRO A 119 0.24 13.52 20.61
C PRO A 119 -0.33 14.94 20.46
N ALA A 120 -0.95 15.42 21.53
CA ALA A 120 -1.44 16.80 21.60
C ALA A 120 -0.35 17.82 21.26
N LEU A 121 -0.65 18.68 20.29
CA LEU A 121 0.24 19.75 19.82
C LEU A 121 -0.18 21.10 20.39
N ALA A 122 0.81 21.99 20.59
CA ALA A 122 0.56 23.37 20.98
C ALA A 122 0.08 24.19 19.78
N ALA A 123 -0.47 25.38 20.02
CA ALA A 123 -0.75 26.30 18.92
C ALA A 123 0.56 26.73 18.22
N GLY A 124 0.57 26.69 16.88
CA GLY A 124 1.77 26.97 16.10
C GLY A 124 1.68 26.55 14.64
N GLN A 125 2.76 26.83 13.90
CA GLN A 125 2.98 26.32 12.54
C GLN A 125 3.84 25.07 12.60
N TYR A 126 3.43 24.02 11.91
CA TYR A 126 4.12 22.74 11.84
C TYR A 126 4.54 22.43 10.41
N THR A 127 5.69 21.75 10.29
CA THR A 127 6.17 21.14 9.06
C THR A 127 6.01 19.64 9.20
N LEU A 128 5.41 18.98 8.23
CA LEU A 128 5.36 17.51 8.15
C LEU A 128 6.15 17.06 6.93
N ILE A 129 7.01 16.07 7.11
CA ILE A 129 7.84 15.47 6.06
C ILE A 129 7.37 14.03 5.89
N HIS A 130 7.07 13.64 4.66
CA HIS A 130 6.68 12.27 4.28
C HIS A 130 7.27 11.96 2.91
N GLY A 131 8.16 10.97 2.84
CA GLY A 131 8.94 10.67 1.65
C GLY A 131 9.77 11.87 1.19
N GLU A 132 9.61 12.27 -0.07
CA GLU A 132 10.25 13.45 -0.66
C GLU A 132 9.40 14.74 -0.51
N HIS A 133 8.23 14.65 0.13
CA HIS A 133 7.27 15.75 0.21
C HIS A 133 7.32 16.45 1.57
N THR A 134 7.15 17.77 1.52
CA THR A 134 7.04 18.63 2.70
C THR A 134 5.70 19.34 2.71
N TYR A 135 5.02 19.31 3.86
CA TYR A 135 3.71 19.89 4.08
C TYR A 135 3.78 20.91 5.22
N THR A 136 2.92 21.92 5.19
CA THR A 136 2.80 22.86 6.31
C THR A 136 1.35 23.01 6.74
N PHE A 137 1.11 23.09 8.05
CA PHE A 137 -0.23 23.31 8.61
C PHE A 137 -0.16 24.06 9.94
N ALA A 138 -1.28 24.67 10.32
CA ALA A 138 -1.42 25.46 11.54
C ALA A 138 -2.28 24.75 12.58
N ILE A 139 -1.99 24.98 13.87
CA ILE A 139 -2.87 24.64 14.98
C ILE A 139 -3.19 25.92 15.77
N PRO A 140 -4.47 26.22 16.04
CA PRO A 140 -5.67 25.58 15.49
C PRO A 140 -5.87 25.94 13.99
N SER A 141 -6.66 25.14 13.29
CA SER A 141 -7.11 25.44 11.92
C SER A 141 -8.43 24.75 11.57
N GLU A 142 -9.10 25.28 10.54
CA GLU A 142 -10.27 24.62 9.92
C GLU A 142 -9.86 23.28 9.30
N PRO A 143 -10.81 22.35 9.07
CA PRO A 143 -10.51 21.10 8.40
C PRO A 143 -9.95 21.35 7.00
N VAL A 144 -8.81 20.73 6.68
CA VAL A 144 -8.14 20.86 5.38
C VAL A 144 -8.19 19.59 4.54
N GLY A 145 -8.75 18.50 5.07
CA GLY A 145 -8.71 17.19 4.43
C GLY A 145 -7.28 16.66 4.33
N CYS A 146 -6.88 16.29 3.11
CA CYS A 146 -5.50 15.85 2.84
C CYS A 146 -4.63 17.06 2.48
N LEU A 147 -3.43 17.08 3.03
CA LEU A 147 -2.47 18.15 2.86
C LEU A 147 -1.94 18.17 1.43
N GLU A 148 -1.79 19.38 0.87
CA GLU A 148 -1.09 19.58 -0.40
C GLU A 148 0.41 19.76 -0.15
N PRO A 149 1.29 19.11 -0.92
CA PRO A 149 2.73 19.35 -0.83
C PRO A 149 3.05 20.82 -1.09
N THR A 150 3.97 21.36 -0.30
CA THR A 150 4.50 22.70 -0.50
C THR A 150 5.37 22.69 -1.76
N ALA A 151 5.13 23.59 -2.70
CA ALA A 151 5.99 23.73 -3.87
C ALA A 151 7.34 24.34 -3.45
N ASP A 152 8.45 23.66 -3.81
CA ASP A 152 9.82 24.18 -3.67
C ASP A 152 10.11 25.40 -4.56
#